data_AF-A0A031LTB9-F1
#
_entry.id   AF-A0A031LTB9-F1
#
_cell.length_a   1.000
_cell.length_b   1.000
_cell.length_c   1.000
_cell.angle_alpha   90.00
_cell.angle_beta   90.00
_cell.angle_gamma   90.00
#
_symmetry.space_group_name_H-M   'P 1'
#
loop_
_entity.id
_entity.type
_entity.pdbx_description
1 polymer ?
#
loop_
_entity_poly.entity_id
_entity_poly.type
_entity_poly.pdbx_seq_one_letter_code
_entity_poly.pdbx_strand_id
1 'polypeptide(L)'
;MDYIGLAEKSGIEKQVAVYVYRRLNGGYFMGIYFAKPPVLYTLRDWPFLYLKRFKLYPKLSESEYNEAFQLLLTLDVISILGSSAHLLGKPLPVDVVKTELESIYSKVREFSISNSIYPYPTMGDFKLDVDYSPFIYDIIQKREESKNADEIEVIEDIAYNSNLVAELKSKNPWISAVNRDKILKALVLADKMEDFLNYNRDVINFIASEKTLYFDKVAIESGIEKAVKAISKDGEDTLLDNSDFKEEVSKILSKIRDYSNYL
;
A
#
# COMPACT_ATOMS: atom_id res chain seq x y z
N MET A 1 -14.18 -7.07 -14.24
CA MET A 1 -14.22 -8.47 -13.74
C MET A 1 -13.85 -8.39 -12.27
N ASP A 2 -14.61 -9.01 -11.35
CA ASP A 2 -14.28 -8.99 -9.92
C ASP A 2 -13.55 -10.28 -9.50
N TYR A 3 -13.01 -10.31 -8.27
CA TYR A 3 -12.29 -11.47 -7.73
C TYR A 3 -13.15 -12.74 -7.72
N ILE A 4 -14.46 -12.61 -7.46
CA ILE A 4 -15.36 -13.78 -7.41
C ILE A 4 -15.51 -14.39 -8.81
N GLY A 5 -15.73 -13.55 -9.84
CA GLY A 5 -15.78 -14.00 -11.22
C GLY A 5 -14.44 -14.54 -11.73
N LEU A 6 -13.31 -14.02 -11.23
CA LEU A 6 -11.98 -14.60 -11.48
C LEU A 6 -11.87 -16.00 -10.85
N ALA A 7 -12.31 -16.16 -9.61
CA ALA A 7 -12.27 -17.43 -8.90
C ALA A 7 -13.15 -18.51 -9.57
N GLU A 8 -14.38 -18.16 -9.96
CA GLU A 8 -15.28 -19.07 -10.67
C GLU A 8 -14.68 -19.53 -12.01
N LYS A 9 -14.01 -18.63 -12.76
CA LYS A 9 -13.29 -18.98 -14.00
C LYS A 9 -12.10 -19.92 -13.76
N SER A 10 -11.46 -19.81 -12.60
CA SER A 10 -10.37 -20.69 -12.18
C SER A 10 -10.85 -22.02 -11.59
N GLY A 11 -12.17 -22.29 -11.58
CA GLY A 11 -12.75 -23.53 -11.07
C GLY A 11 -13.01 -23.55 -9.57
N ILE A 12 -12.90 -22.40 -8.88
CA ILE A 12 -13.13 -22.29 -7.45
C ILE A 12 -14.61 -21.99 -7.18
N GLU A 13 -15.21 -22.72 -6.24
CA GLU A 13 -16.60 -22.48 -5.86
C GLU A 13 -16.82 -21.06 -5.32
N LYS A 14 -17.88 -20.42 -5.80
CA LYS A 14 -18.28 -19.06 -5.39
C LYS A 14 -18.30 -18.87 -3.86
N GLN A 15 -18.82 -19.84 -3.12
CA GLN A 15 -18.95 -19.72 -1.66
C GLN A 15 -17.58 -19.70 -0.97
N VAL A 16 -16.63 -20.50 -1.47
CA VAL A 16 -15.24 -20.55 -1.00
C VAL A 16 -14.53 -19.23 -1.32
N ALA A 17 -14.66 -18.74 -2.55
CA ALA A 17 -14.11 -17.45 -2.96
C ALA A 17 -14.66 -16.29 -2.10
N VAL A 18 -15.98 -16.23 -1.91
CA VAL A 18 -16.63 -15.22 -1.05
C VAL A 18 -16.12 -15.30 0.39
N TYR A 19 -15.93 -16.52 0.92
CA TYR A 19 -15.42 -16.72 2.27
C TYR A 19 -14.01 -16.14 2.42
N VAL A 20 -13.08 -16.52 1.55
CA VAL A 20 -11.68 -16.05 1.60
C VAL A 20 -11.62 -14.53 1.42
N TYR A 21 -12.30 -14.01 0.39
CA TYR A 21 -12.34 -12.60 0.08
C TYR A 21 -12.83 -11.76 1.27
N ARG A 22 -13.96 -12.13 1.88
CA ARG A 22 -14.50 -11.39 3.05
C ARG A 22 -13.55 -11.42 4.25
N ARG A 23 -12.92 -12.58 4.50
CA ARG A 23 -12.07 -12.77 5.68
C ARG A 23 -10.71 -12.08 5.57
N LEU A 24 -10.25 -11.86 4.33
CA LEU A 24 -9.02 -11.14 4.02
C LEU A 24 -9.29 -9.71 3.56
N ASN A 25 -10.52 -9.21 3.78
CA ASN A 25 -10.95 -7.85 3.41
C ASN A 25 -10.70 -7.51 1.93
N GLY A 26 -10.73 -8.51 1.07
CA GLY A 26 -10.48 -8.38 -0.37
C GLY A 26 -9.03 -8.11 -0.76
N GLY A 27 -8.08 -8.34 0.15
CA GLY A 27 -6.64 -8.18 -0.13
C GLY A 27 -6.21 -6.72 -0.24
N TYR A 28 -4.98 -6.51 -0.69
CA TYR A 28 -4.41 -5.21 -0.99
C TYR A 28 -5.04 -4.58 -2.23
N PHE A 29 -5.48 -5.34 -3.23
CA PHE A 29 -6.18 -4.80 -4.39
C PHE A 29 -7.36 -3.91 -3.96
N MET A 30 -8.20 -4.42 -3.06
CA MET A 30 -9.33 -3.64 -2.52
C MET A 30 -8.89 -2.45 -1.68
N GLY A 31 -7.84 -2.63 -0.88
CA GLY A 31 -7.24 -1.54 -0.11
C GLY A 31 -6.81 -0.39 -1.02
N ILE A 32 -6.10 -0.70 -2.10
CA ILE A 32 -5.61 0.26 -3.09
C ILE A 32 -6.79 0.89 -3.84
N TYR A 33 -7.73 0.09 -4.33
CA TYR A 33 -8.87 0.56 -5.13
C TYR A 33 -9.71 1.64 -4.41
N PHE A 34 -9.91 1.48 -3.10
CA PHE A 34 -10.66 2.45 -2.28
C PHE A 34 -9.78 3.45 -1.53
N ALA A 35 -8.46 3.41 -1.69
CA ALA A 35 -7.57 4.31 -0.99
C ALA A 35 -7.74 5.76 -1.45
N LYS A 36 -7.56 6.69 -0.51
CA LYS A 36 -7.27 8.08 -0.83
C LYS A 36 -5.77 8.23 -1.14
N PRO A 37 -5.37 9.25 -1.90
CA PRO A 37 -3.96 9.56 -2.09
C PRO A 37 -3.23 9.82 -0.75
N PRO A 38 -1.96 9.40 -0.60
CA PRO A 38 -1.18 8.55 -1.51
C PRO A 38 -1.64 7.08 -1.45
N VAL A 39 -2.07 6.53 -2.59
CA VAL A 39 -2.65 5.19 -2.69
C VAL A 39 -1.65 4.09 -2.31
N LEU A 40 -0.38 4.24 -2.71
CA LEU A 40 0.72 3.31 -2.39
C LEU A 40 0.99 3.20 -0.89
N TYR A 41 0.57 4.16 -0.07
CA TYR A 41 0.73 4.08 1.38
C TYR A 41 -0.04 2.91 2.00
N THR A 42 -1.06 2.40 1.30
CA THR A 42 -1.76 1.15 1.66
C THR A 42 -0.80 -0.05 1.71
N LEU A 43 0.30 0.01 0.96
CA LEU A 43 1.32 -1.04 0.90
C LEU A 43 2.38 -0.93 2.02
N ARG A 44 2.37 0.12 2.85
CA ARG A 44 3.39 0.34 3.89
C ARG A 44 3.59 -0.87 4.82
N ASP A 45 2.53 -1.64 5.04
CA ASP A 45 2.50 -2.79 5.92
C ASP A 45 2.66 -4.11 5.13
N TRP A 46 3.04 -4.08 3.84
CA TRP A 46 3.18 -5.30 3.03
C TRP A 46 4.24 -6.28 3.59
N PRO A 47 3.99 -7.61 3.66
CA PRO A 47 2.76 -8.36 3.35
C PRO A 47 1.92 -8.70 4.61
N PHE A 48 1.97 -7.87 5.66
CA PHE A 48 1.44 -8.14 7.00
C PHE A 48 -0.07 -8.42 7.06
N LEU A 49 -0.87 -7.87 6.12
CA LEU A 49 -2.30 -8.18 6.00
C LEU A 49 -2.59 -9.69 6.03
N TYR A 50 -1.75 -10.47 5.35
CA TYR A 50 -1.88 -11.92 5.27
C TYR A 50 -1.45 -12.62 6.56
N LEU A 51 -0.46 -12.06 7.26
CA LEU A 51 0.05 -12.57 8.54
C LEU A 51 -0.90 -12.32 9.72
N LYS A 52 -1.59 -11.17 9.72
CA LYS A 52 -2.49 -10.76 10.83
C LYS A 52 -3.73 -11.65 10.98
N ARG A 53 -4.07 -12.42 9.94
CA ARG A 53 -5.25 -13.29 9.88
C ARG A 53 -4.96 -14.74 10.27
N PHE A 54 -3.87 -14.97 10.99
CA PHE A 54 -3.38 -16.28 11.41
C PHE A 54 -4.41 -17.21 12.06
N LYS A 55 -5.41 -16.66 12.78
CA LYS A 55 -6.50 -17.47 13.38
C LYS A 55 -7.33 -18.23 12.34
N LEU A 56 -7.29 -17.80 11.08
CA LEU A 56 -8.01 -18.41 9.97
C LEU A 56 -7.17 -19.47 9.23
N TYR A 57 -5.88 -19.56 9.51
CA TYR A 57 -4.94 -20.43 8.80
C TYR A 57 -5.37 -21.89 8.74
N PRO A 58 -5.90 -22.51 9.81
CA PRO A 58 -6.38 -23.88 9.72
C PRO A 58 -7.43 -24.07 8.63
N LYS A 59 -8.42 -23.17 8.55
CA LYS A 59 -9.46 -23.22 7.50
C LYS A 59 -8.92 -22.86 6.13
N LEU A 60 -8.04 -21.86 6.05
CA LEU A 60 -7.42 -21.44 4.79
C LEU A 60 -6.43 -22.46 4.22
N SER A 61 -6.01 -23.45 5.01
CA SER A 61 -5.13 -24.52 4.56
C SER A 61 -5.86 -25.71 3.90
N GLU A 62 -7.18 -25.78 4.02
CA GLU A 62 -7.99 -26.79 3.32
C GLU A 62 -7.94 -26.54 1.80
N SER A 63 -7.92 -27.60 0.98
CA SER A 63 -7.59 -27.55 -0.47
C SER A 63 -8.22 -26.36 -1.23
N GLU A 64 -9.56 -26.29 -1.30
CA GLU A 64 -10.26 -25.25 -2.06
C GLU A 64 -10.06 -23.84 -1.47
N TYR A 65 -9.95 -23.74 -0.14
CA TYR A 65 -9.71 -22.47 0.54
C TYR A 65 -8.27 -21.98 0.35
N ASN A 66 -7.32 -22.90 0.26
CA ASN A 66 -5.92 -22.61 -0.03
C ASN A 66 -5.73 -22.14 -1.47
N GLU A 67 -6.44 -22.74 -2.42
CA GLU A 67 -6.48 -22.29 -3.82
C GLU A 67 -7.07 -20.89 -3.94
N ALA A 68 -8.19 -20.62 -3.26
CA ALA A 68 -8.80 -19.28 -3.22
C ALA A 68 -7.88 -18.24 -2.54
N PHE A 69 -7.19 -18.64 -1.48
CA PHE A 69 -6.17 -17.83 -0.81
C PHE A 69 -5.02 -17.48 -1.74
N GLN A 70 -4.48 -18.49 -2.44
CA GLN A 70 -3.41 -18.32 -3.42
C GLN A 70 -3.83 -17.42 -4.57
N LEU A 71 -5.06 -17.57 -5.08
CA LEU A 71 -5.58 -16.73 -6.15
C LEU A 71 -5.68 -15.26 -5.71
N LEU A 72 -6.11 -14.98 -4.48
CA LEU A 72 -6.21 -13.62 -3.96
C LEU A 72 -4.81 -12.99 -3.80
N LEU A 73 -3.85 -13.73 -3.24
CA LEU A 73 -2.46 -13.32 -3.15
C LEU A 73 -1.86 -13.02 -4.52
N THR A 74 -2.11 -13.91 -5.48
CA THR A 74 -1.65 -13.78 -6.85
C THR A 74 -2.22 -12.54 -7.51
N LEU A 75 -3.53 -12.31 -7.36
CA LEU A 75 -4.21 -11.13 -7.86
C LEU A 75 -3.55 -9.86 -7.32
N ASP A 76 -3.26 -9.79 -6.02
CA ASP A 76 -2.61 -8.63 -5.42
C ASP A 76 -1.21 -8.39 -5.99
N VAL A 77 -0.36 -9.41 -6.00
CA VAL A 77 1.02 -9.30 -6.49
C VAL A 77 1.04 -8.89 -7.96
N ILE A 78 0.20 -9.52 -8.80
CA ILE A 78 0.11 -9.20 -10.23
C ILE A 78 -0.49 -7.81 -10.44
N SER A 79 -1.50 -7.40 -9.67
CA SER A 79 -2.10 -6.06 -9.82
C SER A 79 -1.08 -4.97 -9.47
N ILE A 80 -0.31 -5.17 -8.41
CA ILE A 80 0.73 -4.22 -7.98
C ILE A 80 1.86 -4.18 -9.02
N LEU A 81 2.52 -5.31 -9.28
CA LEU A 81 3.66 -5.37 -10.22
C LEU A 81 3.25 -5.08 -11.67
N GLY A 82 2.07 -5.52 -12.07
CA GLY A 82 1.50 -5.23 -13.38
C GLY A 82 1.20 -3.74 -13.58
N SER A 83 0.65 -3.07 -12.55
CA SER A 83 0.46 -1.61 -12.60
C SER A 83 1.80 -0.88 -12.70
N SER A 84 2.80 -1.29 -11.91
CA SER A 84 4.15 -0.73 -11.97
C SER A 84 4.82 -0.93 -13.33
N ALA A 85 4.68 -2.12 -13.91
CA ALA A 85 5.25 -2.45 -15.21
C ALA A 85 4.63 -1.56 -16.29
N HIS A 86 3.30 -1.43 -16.26
CA HIS A 86 2.56 -0.58 -17.19
C HIS A 86 2.97 0.90 -17.09
N LEU A 87 3.01 1.47 -15.87
CA LEU A 87 3.41 2.87 -15.66
C LEU A 87 4.84 3.17 -16.13
N LEU A 88 5.71 2.17 -16.12
CA LEU A 88 7.08 2.27 -16.62
C LEU A 88 7.25 1.88 -18.09
N GLY A 89 6.18 1.46 -18.78
CA GLY A 89 6.26 0.94 -20.15
C GLY A 89 7.09 -0.35 -20.27
N LYS A 90 7.15 -1.16 -19.21
CA LYS A 90 7.88 -2.42 -19.14
C LYS A 90 6.91 -3.62 -19.16
N PRO A 91 7.37 -4.82 -19.58
CA PRO A 91 6.57 -6.06 -19.43
C PRO A 91 6.46 -6.47 -17.96
N LEU A 92 5.43 -7.29 -17.64
CA LEU A 92 5.26 -7.86 -16.30
C LEU A 92 6.48 -8.75 -15.94
N PRO A 93 7.19 -8.49 -14.83
CA PRO A 93 8.34 -9.29 -14.43
C PRO A 93 7.90 -10.59 -13.75
N VAL A 94 7.64 -11.63 -14.54
CA VAL A 94 7.12 -12.93 -14.06
C VAL A 94 8.01 -13.56 -12.99
N ASP A 95 9.33 -13.45 -13.11
CA ASP A 95 10.24 -14.01 -12.10
C ASP A 95 10.12 -13.29 -10.76
N VAL A 96 9.95 -11.96 -10.78
CA VAL A 96 9.72 -11.17 -9.56
C VAL A 96 8.37 -11.50 -8.93
N VAL A 97 7.33 -11.72 -9.74
CA VAL A 97 6.02 -12.18 -9.24
C VAL A 97 6.16 -13.50 -8.47
N LYS A 98 6.88 -14.47 -9.02
CA LYS A 98 7.10 -15.77 -8.37
C LYS A 98 7.87 -15.62 -7.07
N THR A 99 8.99 -14.89 -7.10
CA THR A 99 9.81 -14.65 -5.91
C THR A 99 9.04 -13.92 -4.81
N GLU A 100 8.17 -12.97 -5.17
CA GLU A 100 7.33 -12.26 -4.20
C GLU A 100 6.33 -13.21 -3.52
N LEU A 101 5.65 -14.07 -4.30
CA LEU A 101 4.73 -15.08 -3.76
C LEU A 101 5.45 -16.06 -2.83
N GLU A 102 6.59 -16.60 -3.27
CA GLU A 102 7.44 -17.49 -2.47
C GLU A 102 7.86 -16.84 -1.15
N SER A 103 8.23 -15.55 -1.17
CA SER A 103 8.58 -14.77 0.01
C SER A 103 7.40 -14.65 0.98
N ILE A 104 6.19 -14.37 0.50
CA ILE A 104 4.99 -14.28 1.34
C ILE A 104 4.70 -15.62 2.01
N TYR A 105 4.70 -16.73 1.26
CA TYR A 105 4.47 -18.05 1.83
C TYR A 105 5.58 -18.48 2.80
N SER A 106 6.83 -18.09 2.53
CA SER A 106 7.94 -18.30 3.46
C SER A 106 7.70 -17.58 4.79
N LYS A 107 7.22 -16.34 4.76
CA LYS A 107 6.82 -15.59 5.95
C LYS A 107 5.62 -16.21 6.67
N VAL A 108 4.61 -16.68 5.93
CA VAL A 108 3.47 -17.41 6.52
C VAL A 108 3.97 -18.63 7.28
N ARG A 109 4.90 -19.40 6.69
CA ARG A 109 5.51 -20.57 7.32
C ARG A 109 6.31 -20.19 8.58
N GLU A 110 7.22 -19.23 8.48
CA GLU A 110 8.05 -18.77 9.61
C GLU A 110 7.22 -18.22 10.77
N PHE A 111 6.20 -17.42 10.46
CA PHE A 111 5.25 -16.91 11.43
C PHE A 111 4.48 -18.04 12.10
N SER A 112 4.01 -19.01 11.32
CA SER A 112 3.22 -20.13 11.84
C SER A 112 4.05 -21.03 12.75
N ILE A 113 5.30 -21.33 12.38
CA ILE A 113 6.23 -22.12 13.21
C ILE A 113 6.52 -21.39 14.52
N SER A 114 6.87 -20.10 14.46
CA SER A 114 7.18 -19.30 15.65
C SER A 114 6.01 -19.15 16.63
N ASN A 115 4.78 -19.30 16.15
CA ASN A 115 3.55 -19.16 16.94
C ASN A 115 2.80 -20.49 17.17
N SER A 116 3.41 -21.64 16.83
CA SER A 116 2.80 -22.97 16.96
C SER A 116 1.44 -23.11 16.27
N ILE A 117 1.28 -22.53 15.09
CA ILE A 117 0.05 -22.59 14.29
C ILE A 117 0.17 -23.70 13.25
N TYR A 118 -0.76 -24.65 13.28
CA TYR A 118 -0.89 -25.71 12.28
C TYR A 118 -2.35 -26.18 12.22
N PRO A 119 -2.89 -26.51 11.01
CA PRO A 119 -2.28 -26.32 9.70
C PRO A 119 -2.29 -24.86 9.23
N TYR A 120 -1.50 -24.54 8.19
CA TYR A 120 -1.39 -23.21 7.59
C TYR A 120 -1.33 -23.27 6.06
N PRO A 121 -1.74 -22.20 5.35
CA PRO A 121 -1.72 -22.16 3.89
C PRO A 121 -0.33 -22.40 3.31
N THR A 122 -0.25 -23.18 2.25
CA THR A 122 1.00 -23.50 1.55
C THR A 122 0.87 -23.17 0.07
N MET A 123 1.98 -22.77 -0.54
CA MET A 123 2.00 -22.50 -1.98
C MET A 123 1.79 -23.82 -2.74
N GLY A 124 0.76 -23.84 -3.59
CA GLY A 124 0.54 -24.87 -4.61
C GLY A 124 1.01 -24.41 -5.98
N ASP A 125 0.57 -25.11 -7.03
CA ASP A 125 0.92 -24.78 -8.41
C ASP A 125 0.39 -23.41 -8.82
N PHE A 126 1.29 -22.58 -9.33
CA PHE A 126 1.00 -21.21 -9.73
C PHE A 126 0.54 -21.14 -11.18
N LYS A 127 -0.65 -20.57 -11.40
CA LYS A 127 -1.29 -20.46 -12.72
C LYS A 127 -1.37 -19.00 -13.18
N LEU A 128 -0.57 -18.66 -14.20
CA LEU A 128 -0.53 -17.35 -14.88
C LEU A 128 -1.37 -17.29 -16.17
N ASP A 129 -2.03 -18.39 -16.53
CA ASP A 129 -2.85 -18.52 -17.73
C ASP A 129 -4.18 -17.77 -17.63
N VAL A 130 -4.48 -17.18 -16.47
CA VAL A 130 -5.68 -16.37 -16.24
C VAL A 130 -5.41 -14.90 -16.57
N ASP A 131 -6.39 -14.22 -17.17
CA ASP A 131 -6.30 -12.80 -17.51
C ASP A 131 -6.50 -11.90 -16.27
N TYR A 132 -5.42 -11.28 -15.79
CA TYR A 132 -5.44 -10.31 -14.69
C TYR A 132 -5.52 -8.85 -15.16
N SER A 133 -5.55 -8.60 -16.48
CA SER A 133 -5.49 -7.25 -17.05
C SER A 133 -6.56 -6.29 -16.50
N PRO A 134 -7.84 -6.70 -16.29
CA PRO A 134 -8.84 -5.80 -15.71
C PRO A 134 -8.44 -5.23 -14.35
N PHE A 135 -7.85 -6.05 -13.47
CA PHE A 135 -7.40 -5.60 -12.15
C PHE A 135 -6.20 -4.66 -12.24
N ILE A 136 -5.27 -4.95 -13.17
CA ILE A 136 -4.13 -4.08 -13.44
C ILE A 136 -4.62 -2.68 -13.88
N TYR A 137 -5.56 -2.60 -14.81
CA TYR A 137 -6.10 -1.32 -15.30
C TYR A 137 -6.86 -0.54 -14.23
N ASP A 138 -7.65 -1.21 -13.39
CA ASP A 138 -8.33 -0.57 -12.26
C ASP A 138 -7.32 0.08 -11.31
N ILE A 139 -6.22 -0.61 -11.00
CA ILE A 139 -5.15 -0.06 -10.16
C ILE A 139 -4.39 1.06 -10.86
N ILE A 140 -4.09 0.95 -12.16
CA ILE A 140 -3.40 2.02 -12.92
C ILE A 140 -4.21 3.31 -12.86
N GLN A 141 -5.51 3.25 -13.14
CA GLN A 141 -6.37 4.42 -13.07
C GLN A 141 -6.28 5.07 -11.68
N LYS A 142 -6.38 4.25 -10.63
CA LYS A 142 -6.35 4.75 -9.25
C LYS A 142 -5.02 5.39 -8.88
N ARG A 143 -3.92 4.85 -9.40
CA ARG A 143 -2.57 5.38 -9.17
C ARG A 143 -2.30 6.66 -9.95
N GLU A 144 -2.81 6.78 -11.17
CA GLU A 144 -2.74 8.05 -11.92
C GLU A 144 -3.57 9.16 -11.25
N GLU A 145 -4.75 8.85 -10.71
CA GLU A 145 -5.51 9.80 -9.88
C GLU A 145 -4.68 10.27 -8.67
N SER A 146 -4.03 9.33 -7.97
CA SER A 146 -3.20 9.63 -6.80
C SER A 146 -1.98 10.49 -7.14
N LYS A 147 -1.27 10.12 -8.20
CA LYS A 147 -0.07 10.82 -8.70
C LYS A 147 -0.37 12.28 -9.06
N ASN A 148 -1.54 12.53 -9.64
CA ASN A 148 -1.98 13.85 -10.09
C ASN A 148 -2.70 14.67 -9.01
N ALA A 149 -2.93 14.11 -7.81
CA ALA A 149 -3.51 14.85 -6.70
C ALA A 149 -2.59 15.99 -6.22
N ASP A 150 -3.20 17.09 -5.75
CA ASP A 150 -2.47 18.19 -5.14
C ASP A 150 -1.93 17.77 -3.76
N GLU A 151 -0.62 17.96 -3.57
CA GLU A 151 0.07 17.47 -2.38
C GLU A 151 -0.35 18.22 -1.12
N ILE A 152 -0.75 19.49 -1.24
CA ILE A 152 -1.18 20.29 -0.10
C ILE A 152 -2.55 19.82 0.38
N GLU A 153 -3.50 19.64 -0.53
CA GLU A 153 -4.81 19.10 -0.17
C GLU A 153 -4.71 17.72 0.50
N VAL A 154 -3.84 16.86 -0.03
CA VAL A 154 -3.57 15.53 0.55
C VAL A 154 -3.00 15.65 1.97
N ILE A 155 -2.02 16.53 2.17
CA ILE A 155 -1.39 16.72 3.48
C ILE A 155 -2.33 17.41 4.48
N GLU A 156 -3.19 18.33 4.03
CA GLU A 156 -4.27 18.91 4.84
C GLU A 156 -5.26 17.85 5.32
N ASP A 157 -5.68 16.93 4.44
CA ASP A 157 -6.53 15.80 4.81
C ASP A 157 -5.89 14.93 5.88
N ILE A 158 -4.61 14.64 5.72
CA ILE A 158 -3.85 13.79 6.64
C ILE A 158 -3.68 14.50 7.99
N ALA A 159 -3.31 15.78 7.97
CA ALA A 159 -3.22 16.61 9.15
C ALA A 159 -4.56 16.65 9.90
N TYR A 160 -5.65 16.99 9.21
CA TYR A 160 -6.97 17.19 9.82
C TYR A 160 -7.49 15.93 10.52
N ASN A 161 -7.18 14.75 9.97
CA ASN A 161 -7.58 13.44 10.51
C ASN A 161 -6.53 12.80 11.43
N SER A 162 -5.39 13.46 11.68
CA SER A 162 -4.31 12.89 12.49
C SER A 162 -4.63 12.91 13.99
N ASN A 163 -4.11 11.91 14.72
CA ASN A 163 -4.17 11.87 16.18
C ASN A 163 -3.48 13.10 16.81
N LEU A 164 -2.38 13.57 16.22
CA LEU A 164 -1.68 14.77 16.65
C LEU A 164 -2.63 15.98 16.67
N VAL A 165 -3.36 16.22 15.59
CA VAL A 165 -4.32 17.33 15.51
C VAL A 165 -5.51 17.10 16.42
N ALA A 166 -6.01 15.86 16.57
CA ALA A 166 -7.07 15.56 17.51
C ALA A 166 -6.68 15.91 18.97
N GLU A 167 -5.44 15.60 19.37
CA GLU A 167 -4.89 16.00 20.66
C GLU A 167 -4.70 17.53 20.78
N LEU A 168 -4.30 18.20 19.71
CA LEU A 168 -4.17 19.65 19.72
C LEU A 168 -5.53 20.35 19.84
N LYS A 169 -6.56 19.84 19.17
CA LYS A 169 -7.94 20.33 19.27
C LYS A 169 -8.51 20.19 20.68
N SER A 170 -8.15 19.14 21.42
CA SER A 170 -8.61 18.97 22.81
C SER A 170 -7.89 19.90 23.79
N LYS A 171 -6.62 20.23 23.53
CA LYS A 171 -5.82 21.14 24.37
C LYS A 171 -6.04 22.62 24.05
N ASN A 172 -6.39 22.95 22.81
CA ASN A 172 -6.52 24.32 22.32
C ASN A 172 -7.90 24.56 21.67
N PRO A 173 -8.84 25.22 22.36
CA PRO A 173 -10.20 25.42 21.87
C PRO A 173 -10.28 26.11 20.49
N TRP A 174 -9.38 27.03 20.18
CA TRP A 174 -9.39 27.74 18.89
C TRP A 174 -9.07 26.83 17.69
N ILE A 175 -8.27 25.77 17.88
CA ILE A 175 -7.93 24.80 16.82
C ILE A 175 -9.18 23.96 16.46
N SER A 176 -10.08 23.75 17.41
CA SER A 176 -11.33 23.00 17.14
C SER A 176 -12.22 23.69 16.10
N ALA A 177 -12.10 25.01 15.93
CA ALA A 177 -12.83 25.80 14.94
C ALA A 177 -12.08 25.96 13.60
N VAL A 178 -10.88 25.38 13.46
CA VAL A 178 -10.09 25.49 12.24
C VAL A 178 -10.62 24.50 11.18
N ASN A 179 -10.90 25.03 10.00
CA ASN A 179 -11.29 24.25 8.84
C ASN A 179 -10.11 23.45 8.25
N ARG A 180 -10.43 22.43 7.45
CA ARG A 180 -9.46 21.55 6.77
C ARG A 180 -8.38 22.34 6.02
N ASP A 181 -8.78 23.31 5.21
CA ASP A 181 -7.93 24.16 4.36
C ASP A 181 -6.99 25.11 5.13
N LYS A 182 -7.14 25.19 6.45
CA LYS A 182 -6.33 26.05 7.32
C LYS A 182 -5.56 25.27 8.36
N ILE A 183 -5.62 23.94 8.32
CA ILE A 183 -5.07 23.12 9.40
C ILE A 183 -3.54 23.21 9.48
N LEU A 184 -2.85 23.34 8.34
CA LEU A 184 -1.39 23.47 8.31
C LEU A 184 -0.93 24.82 8.89
N LYS A 185 -1.67 25.90 8.60
CA LYS A 185 -1.44 27.21 9.23
C LYS A 185 -1.64 27.14 10.75
N ALA A 186 -2.66 26.43 11.21
CA ALA A 186 -2.88 26.22 12.64
C ALA A 186 -1.76 25.41 13.31
N LEU A 187 -1.18 24.43 12.61
CA LEU A 187 0.00 23.69 13.10
C LEU A 187 1.23 24.58 13.25
N VAL A 188 1.44 25.53 12.33
CA VAL A 188 2.51 26.54 12.46
C VAL A 188 2.26 27.44 13.67
N LEU A 189 1.05 27.99 13.80
CA LEU A 189 0.70 28.86 14.94
C LEU A 189 0.79 28.15 16.30
N ALA A 190 0.58 26.83 16.32
CA ALA A 190 0.70 26.00 17.51
C ALA A 190 2.13 25.49 17.79
N ASP A 191 3.11 25.87 16.96
CA ASP A 191 4.50 25.38 17.02
C ASP A 191 4.59 23.83 16.96
N LYS A 192 3.80 23.24 16.06
CA LYS A 192 3.68 21.78 15.87
C LYS A 192 3.94 21.30 14.46
N MET A 193 4.39 22.20 13.59
CA MET A 193 4.60 21.89 12.18
C MET A 193 5.72 20.86 11.97
N GLU A 194 6.89 21.06 12.58
CA GLU A 194 8.01 20.13 12.41
C GLU A 194 7.73 18.77 13.08
N ASP A 195 7.04 18.75 14.23
CA ASP A 195 6.55 17.50 14.85
C ASP A 195 5.64 16.73 13.88
N PHE A 196 4.70 17.43 13.23
CA PHE A 196 3.80 16.85 12.25
C PHE A 196 4.53 16.30 11.03
N LEU A 197 5.46 17.06 10.45
CA LEU A 197 6.23 16.64 9.28
C LEU A 197 7.11 15.42 9.59
N ASN A 198 7.76 15.41 10.75
CA ASN A 198 8.60 14.28 11.18
C ASN A 198 7.78 13.02 11.47
N TYR A 199 6.58 13.17 12.02
CA TYR A 199 5.67 12.05 12.27
C TYR A 199 5.11 11.46 10.97
N ASN A 200 4.80 12.30 9.97
CA ASN A 200 4.23 11.88 8.69
C ASN A 200 5.28 11.75 7.58
N ARG A 201 6.56 11.60 7.94
CA ARG A 201 7.65 11.53 6.95
C ARG A 201 7.44 10.41 5.94
N ASP A 202 7.02 9.23 6.40
CA ASP A 202 6.71 8.10 5.52
C ASP A 202 5.67 8.48 4.47
N VAL A 203 4.57 9.12 4.88
CA VAL A 203 3.50 9.53 3.97
C VAL A 203 4.05 10.45 2.88
N ILE A 204 4.87 11.44 3.26
CA ILE A 204 5.49 12.37 2.30
C ILE A 204 6.38 11.61 1.31
N ASN A 205 7.15 10.63 1.80
CA ASN A 205 7.96 9.77 0.95
C ASN A 205 7.10 8.95 -0.02
N PHE A 206 5.94 8.44 0.41
CA PHE A 206 5.00 7.74 -0.47
C PHE A 206 4.41 8.68 -1.54
N ILE A 207 4.08 9.93 -1.21
CA ILE A 207 3.61 10.92 -2.20
C ILE A 207 4.71 11.19 -3.25
N ALA A 208 5.94 11.45 -2.81
CA ALA A 208 7.08 11.69 -3.71
C ALA A 208 7.35 10.47 -4.59
N SER A 209 7.22 9.28 -4.02
CA SER A 209 7.45 8.02 -4.73
C SER A 209 6.41 7.77 -5.83
N GLU A 210 5.14 8.11 -5.60
CA GLU A 210 4.09 8.05 -6.63
C GLU A 210 4.36 9.01 -7.80
N LYS A 211 4.84 10.22 -7.50
CA LYS A 211 5.12 11.24 -8.52
C LYS A 211 6.31 10.90 -9.40
N THR A 212 7.36 10.35 -8.80
CA THR A 212 8.62 10.01 -9.46
C THR A 212 8.65 8.58 -10.02
N LEU A 213 7.60 7.79 -9.78
CA LEU A 213 7.53 6.35 -10.06
C LEU A 213 8.69 5.58 -9.41
N TYR A 214 9.19 6.06 -8.28
CA TYR A 214 10.34 5.46 -7.60
C TYR A 214 9.99 4.07 -7.04
N PHE A 215 8.83 3.93 -6.40
CA PHE A 215 8.28 2.63 -5.98
C PHE A 215 8.28 1.64 -7.14
N ASP A 216 7.77 2.06 -8.30
CA ASP A 216 7.60 1.20 -9.45
C ASP A 216 8.92 0.64 -9.97
N LYS A 217 9.94 1.50 -10.03
CA LYS A 217 11.28 1.10 -10.48
C LYS A 217 11.82 0.00 -9.58
N VAL A 218 11.78 0.22 -8.27
CA VAL A 218 12.26 -0.74 -7.27
C VAL A 218 11.40 -2.01 -7.26
N ALA A 219 10.07 -1.89 -7.37
CA ALA A 219 9.16 -3.03 -7.33
C ALA A 219 9.40 -3.99 -8.50
N ILE A 220 9.61 -3.45 -9.71
CA ILE A 220 9.89 -4.27 -10.90
C ILE A 220 11.27 -4.92 -10.85
N GLU A 221 12.24 -4.29 -10.21
CA GLU A 221 13.63 -4.81 -10.14
C GLU A 221 13.85 -5.77 -8.97
N SER A 222 13.12 -5.58 -7.88
CA SER A 222 13.48 -6.12 -6.57
C SER A 222 12.30 -6.64 -5.75
N GLY A 223 11.06 -6.48 -6.21
CA GLY A 223 9.86 -6.93 -5.50
C GLY A 223 9.22 -5.86 -4.62
N ILE A 224 7.97 -6.13 -4.22
CA ILE A 224 7.08 -5.18 -3.54
C ILE A 224 7.64 -4.85 -2.17
N GLU A 225 8.04 -5.86 -1.40
CA GLU A 225 8.59 -5.65 -0.06
C GLU A 225 9.82 -4.74 -0.06
N LYS A 226 10.75 -4.94 -1.00
CA LYS A 226 11.95 -4.10 -1.10
C LYS A 226 11.59 -2.67 -1.50
N ALA A 227 10.63 -2.48 -2.39
CA ALA A 227 10.14 -1.17 -2.77
C ALA A 227 9.47 -0.42 -1.61
N VAL A 228 8.66 -1.11 -0.80
CA VAL A 228 8.07 -0.53 0.41
C VAL A 228 9.15 -0.10 1.40
N LYS A 229 10.12 -0.99 1.68
CA LYS A 229 11.24 -0.67 2.59
C LYS A 229 12.05 0.53 2.10
N ALA A 230 12.31 0.63 0.79
CA ALA A 230 13.07 1.73 0.21
C ALA A 230 12.42 3.11 0.38
N ILE A 231 11.10 3.17 0.59
CA ILE A 231 10.35 4.44 0.76
C ILE A 231 10.16 4.78 2.23
N SER A 232 10.07 3.77 3.09
CA SER A 232 9.93 3.95 4.53
C SER A 232 11.12 4.72 5.12
N LYS A 233 10.90 5.41 6.24
CA LYS A 233 11.89 6.19 6.99
C LYS A 233 13.16 5.40 7.31
N ASP A 234 13.04 4.10 7.57
CA ASP A 234 14.16 3.20 7.85
C ASP A 234 14.99 2.86 6.58
N GLY A 235 14.45 3.14 5.39
CA GLY A 235 15.07 2.94 4.08
C GLY A 235 15.77 4.17 3.50
N GLU A 236 15.53 5.39 4.03
CA GLU A 236 16.16 6.62 3.54
C GLU A 236 17.70 6.53 3.56
N ASP A 237 18.26 5.77 4.50
CA ASP A 237 19.71 5.57 4.67
C ASP A 237 20.30 4.43 3.83
N THR A 238 19.48 3.48 3.35
CA THR A 238 20.02 2.20 2.86
C THR A 238 20.01 2.00 1.35
N LEU A 239 19.09 2.55 0.56
CA LEU A 239 19.13 2.35 -0.90
C LEU A 239 18.59 3.52 -1.73
N LEU A 240 19.46 3.96 -2.65
CA LEU A 240 19.30 4.89 -3.77
C LEU A 240 19.49 6.39 -3.43
N ASP A 241 20.67 6.89 -3.82
CA ASP A 241 20.88 8.25 -4.35
C ASP A 241 20.04 8.45 -5.64
N ASN A 242 18.72 8.28 -5.55
CA ASN A 242 17.83 8.74 -6.59
C ASN A 242 17.62 10.24 -6.38
N SER A 243 18.35 11.04 -7.16
CA SER A 243 18.29 12.50 -7.12
C SER A 243 16.85 12.99 -7.22
N ASP A 244 16.07 12.43 -8.13
CA ASP A 244 14.73 12.91 -8.46
C ASP A 244 13.74 12.66 -7.32
N PHE A 245 13.82 11.49 -6.67
CA PHE A 245 13.01 11.18 -5.50
C PHE A 245 13.34 12.10 -4.32
N LYS A 246 14.63 12.27 -3.99
CA LYS A 246 15.08 13.14 -2.90
C LYS A 246 14.73 14.62 -3.16
N GLU A 247 14.86 15.04 -4.41
CA GLU A 247 14.47 16.39 -4.86
C GLU A 247 12.97 16.59 -4.71
N GLU A 248 12.14 15.65 -5.15
CA GLU A 248 10.68 15.76 -5.03
C GLU A 248 10.23 15.76 -3.57
N VAL A 249 10.82 14.94 -2.69
CA VAL A 249 10.57 15.02 -1.23
C VAL A 249 10.89 16.41 -0.70
N SER A 250 12.05 16.97 -1.05
CA SER A 250 12.48 18.29 -0.61
C SER A 250 11.55 19.39 -1.11
N LYS A 251 11.11 19.29 -2.37
CA LYS A 251 10.16 20.19 -3.01
C LYS A 251 8.79 20.15 -2.34
N ILE A 252 8.27 18.96 -2.02
CA ILE A 252 6.99 18.80 -1.30
C ILE A 252 7.10 19.44 0.09
N LEU A 253 8.18 19.18 0.83
CA LEU A 253 8.40 19.79 2.14
C LEU A 253 8.48 21.33 2.07
N SER A 254 9.18 21.87 1.07
CA SER A 254 9.21 23.33 0.84
C SER A 254 7.81 23.86 0.55
N LYS A 255 7.08 23.24 -0.40
CA LYS A 255 5.71 23.63 -0.78
C LYS A 255 4.80 23.67 0.45
N ILE A 256 4.87 22.66 1.31
CA ILE A 256 4.11 22.59 2.56
C ILE A 256 4.48 23.74 3.50
N ARG A 257 5.77 23.98 3.75
CA ARG A 257 6.23 25.06 4.64
C ARG A 257 5.85 26.44 4.11
N ASP A 258 6.05 26.68 2.83
CA ASP A 258 5.73 27.95 2.18
C ASP A 258 4.23 28.23 2.30
N TYR A 259 3.39 27.27 1.89
CA TYR A 259 1.94 27.39 2.00
C TYR A 259 1.45 27.63 3.44
N SER A 260 2.07 26.98 4.42
CA SER A 260 1.69 27.09 5.83
C SER A 260 2.07 28.43 6.47
N ASN A 261 3.08 29.11 5.91
CA ASN A 261 3.60 30.38 6.41
C ASN A 261 2.96 31.62 5.77
N TYR A 262 2.26 31.48 4.63
CA TYR A 262 1.48 32.57 4.05
C TYR A 262 0.28 32.90 4.94
N LEU A 263 0.38 33.99 5.72
CA LEU A 263 -0.70 34.54 6.57
C LEU A 263 -1.78 35.21 5.71
#